data_AF-A0A2W6D5Y5-F1
#
_entry.id   AF-A0A2W6D5Y5-F1
#
_cell.length_a   1.000
_cell.length_b   1.000
_cell.length_c   1.000
_cell.angle_alpha   90.00
_cell.angle_beta   90.00
_cell.angle_gamma   90.00
#
_symmetry.space_group_name_H-M   'P 1'
#
loop_
_entity.id
_entity.type
_entity.pdbx_description
1 polymer ?
#
loop_
_entity_poly.entity_id
_entity_poly.type
_entity_poly.pdbx_seq_one_letter_code
_entity_poly.pdbx_strand_id
1 'polypeptide(L)'
;MPDPIEVRKVPLHNVTDASELVKLIDDGVLEADRVIAVIGKTEGNGGVNDYTRILADRAFREVLVEKGSRSAGEVKQVPIVWSGGTDGVISPHATIFATLPADSAPRTDEPRLSVGFAMSEILLPEDIGRVAMISKVAAAVTEAMAKAGITNVDDVHYVQTKTPLLTLDTIQDAKSRGHDVFTEDTLTSMDVSNGGTALGIAVALGEIEMPNDEDVLRDRSLYSSVASCSSGVELDRAQVVVVGNARGVGGRYRIGHSVMTDALDQDGIWSAIRDAGLDLPARPHHTDLDGRLVNVFLKCETSQDGHVRGRRNAMLDDSDVHWHRQIKAAVGGVTAAVTGDPAVFVSVSAAHQGPDGGGPVAAIVDLGER
;
A
#
# COMPACT_ATOMS: atom_id res chain seq x y z
N MET A 1 12.66 -19.06 -8.94
CA MET A 1 11.92 -19.33 -7.69
C MET A 1 12.16 -18.13 -6.79
N PRO A 2 11.13 -17.60 -6.13
CA PRO A 2 11.31 -16.46 -5.23
C PRO A 2 12.17 -16.86 -4.03
N ASP A 3 12.91 -15.88 -3.49
CA ASP A 3 13.72 -16.03 -2.28
C ASP A 3 12.84 -15.81 -1.03
N PRO A 4 13.20 -16.37 0.14
CA PRO A 4 12.52 -16.07 1.40
C PRO A 4 12.57 -14.56 1.70
N ILE A 5 11.52 -14.05 2.34
CA ILE A 5 11.41 -12.63 2.66
C ILE A 5 11.64 -12.39 4.16
N GLU A 6 12.48 -11.41 4.48
CA GLU A 6 12.52 -10.75 5.77
C GLU A 6 11.70 -9.46 5.69
N VAL A 7 10.83 -9.25 6.68
CA VAL A 7 10.01 -8.04 6.77
C VAL A 7 10.12 -7.43 8.16
N ARG A 8 10.44 -6.13 8.21
CA ARG A 8 10.65 -5.40 9.47
C ARG A 8 9.88 -4.10 9.47
N LYS A 9 9.11 -3.89 10.53
CA LYS A 9 8.50 -2.60 10.83
C LYS A 9 9.41 -1.81 11.77
N VAL A 10 9.75 -0.59 11.38
CA VAL A 10 10.60 0.32 12.17
C VAL A 10 9.96 1.70 12.32
N PRO A 11 10.07 2.35 13.49
CA PRO A 11 9.60 3.72 13.65
C PRO A 11 10.47 4.70 12.86
N LEU A 12 9.91 5.86 12.55
CA LEU A 12 10.67 7.04 12.12
C LEU A 12 10.66 8.04 13.27
N HIS A 13 11.84 8.40 13.77
CA HIS A 13 12.01 9.33 14.90
C HIS A 13 11.88 10.81 14.48
N ASN A 14 11.94 11.11 13.18
CA ASN A 14 11.66 12.41 12.56
C ASN A 14 11.50 12.28 11.02
N VAL A 15 11.11 13.35 10.34
CA VAL A 15 10.92 13.43 8.86
C VAL A 15 12.06 12.92 7.97
N THR A 16 13.30 12.85 8.46
CA THR A 16 14.49 12.43 7.70
C THR A 16 15.19 11.24 8.36
N ASP A 17 14.52 10.55 9.27
CA ASP A 17 15.09 9.43 9.99
C ASP A 17 15.10 8.14 9.16
N ALA A 18 16.26 7.50 9.08
CA ALA A 18 16.44 6.15 8.57
C ALA A 18 17.37 5.33 9.49
N SER A 19 17.54 5.76 10.75
CA SER A 19 18.50 5.17 11.70
C SER A 19 18.16 3.71 12.06
N GLU A 20 16.89 3.35 12.14
CA GLU A 20 16.49 1.96 12.40
C GLU A 20 16.74 1.06 11.19
N LEU A 21 16.69 1.57 9.94
CA LEU A 21 17.15 0.83 8.76
C LEU A 21 18.66 0.59 8.85
N VAL A 22 19.43 1.63 9.19
CA VAL A 22 20.88 1.52 9.41
C VAL A 22 21.18 0.44 10.45
N LYS A 23 20.47 0.47 11.58
CA LYS A 23 20.63 -0.51 12.66
C LYS A 23 20.33 -1.93 12.20
N LEU A 24 19.23 -2.15 11.47
CA LEU A 24 18.90 -3.48 10.94
C LEU A 24 19.99 -4.03 10.01
N ILE A 25 20.65 -3.16 9.23
CA ILE A 25 21.76 -3.54 8.36
C ILE A 25 23.02 -3.83 9.19
N ASP A 26 23.37 -2.93 10.12
CA ASP A 26 24.56 -3.04 10.95
C ASP A 26 24.52 -4.26 11.91
N ASP A 27 23.33 -4.59 12.41
CA ASP A 27 23.07 -5.78 13.24
C ASP A 27 22.99 -7.08 12.40
N GLY A 28 23.07 -6.99 11.06
CA GLY A 28 23.03 -8.12 10.15
C GLY A 28 21.65 -8.79 10.03
N VAL A 29 20.58 -8.09 10.40
CA VAL A 29 19.20 -8.60 10.28
C VAL A 29 18.77 -8.68 8.81
N LEU A 30 19.20 -7.72 8.00
CA LEU A 30 18.99 -7.71 6.55
C LEU A 30 20.17 -7.04 5.82
N GLU A 31 20.33 -7.35 4.54
CA GLU A 31 21.35 -6.73 3.69
C GLU A 31 20.76 -5.56 2.90
N ALA A 32 21.46 -4.43 2.84
CA ALA A 32 21.02 -3.26 2.08
C ALA A 32 20.71 -3.59 0.61
N ASP A 33 21.52 -4.45 -0.03
CA ASP A 33 21.34 -4.84 -1.43
C ASP A 33 20.14 -5.76 -1.66
N ARG A 34 19.65 -6.41 -0.61
CA ARG A 34 18.49 -7.30 -0.66
C ARG A 34 17.18 -6.60 -0.37
N VAL A 35 17.20 -5.33 0.03
CA VAL A 35 15.97 -4.53 0.16
C VAL A 35 15.32 -4.36 -1.22
N ILE A 36 14.12 -4.89 -1.35
CA ILE A 36 13.34 -4.92 -2.59
C ILE A 36 12.09 -4.03 -2.56
N ALA A 37 11.61 -3.64 -1.38
CA ALA A 37 10.54 -2.67 -1.24
C ALA A 37 10.56 -2.01 0.14
N VAL A 38 10.06 -0.78 0.21
CA VAL A 38 9.74 -0.09 1.47
C VAL A 38 8.36 0.52 1.36
N ILE A 39 7.52 0.34 2.37
CA ILE A 39 6.17 0.91 2.45
C ILE A 39 6.04 1.61 3.80
N GLY A 40 5.77 2.91 3.80
CA GLY A 40 5.82 3.69 5.03
C GLY A 40 4.82 4.83 5.15
N LYS A 41 4.70 5.31 6.38
CA LYS A 41 3.86 6.43 6.82
C LYS A 41 4.75 7.61 7.20
N THR A 42 4.50 8.77 6.58
CA THR A 42 5.23 10.02 6.89
C THR A 42 4.30 11.07 7.49
N GLU A 43 4.86 11.94 8.33
CA GLU A 43 4.10 12.83 9.24
C GLU A 43 3.60 14.15 8.61
N GLY A 44 3.68 14.29 7.29
CA GLY A 44 3.10 15.45 6.61
C GLY A 44 1.57 15.42 6.59
N ASN A 45 0.96 16.28 5.77
CA ASN A 45 -0.50 16.40 5.72
C ASN A 45 -1.20 15.31 4.88
N GLY A 46 -0.44 14.48 4.14
CA GLY A 46 -0.98 13.44 3.26
C GLY A 46 -1.67 13.95 1.99
N GLY A 47 -1.57 15.25 1.70
CA GLY A 47 -2.14 15.88 0.52
C GLY A 47 -1.14 16.07 -0.63
N VAL A 48 -1.43 17.03 -1.50
CA VAL A 48 -0.61 17.35 -2.68
C VAL A 48 0.78 17.87 -2.27
N ASN A 49 0.82 18.87 -1.40
CA ASN A 49 2.04 19.58 -0.97
C ASN A 49 2.74 18.92 0.23
N ASP A 50 2.61 17.60 0.40
CA ASP A 50 3.32 16.86 1.44
C ASP A 50 4.74 16.52 0.99
N TYR A 51 5.70 17.30 1.46
CA TYR A 51 7.14 17.12 1.21
C TYR A 51 7.82 16.12 2.16
N THR A 52 7.14 15.61 3.19
CA THR A 52 7.74 14.61 4.08
C THR A 52 8.02 13.30 3.34
N ARG A 53 7.24 12.99 2.30
CA ARG A 53 7.42 11.83 1.41
C ARG A 53 8.79 11.86 0.72
N ILE A 54 9.18 13.01 0.15
CA ILE A 54 10.47 13.13 -0.55
C ILE A 54 11.65 13.18 0.42
N LEU A 55 11.45 13.70 1.64
CA LEU A 55 12.48 13.72 2.69
C LEU A 55 12.78 12.31 3.19
N ALA A 56 11.74 11.51 3.46
CA ALA A 56 11.88 10.11 3.86
C ALA A 56 12.46 9.26 2.72
N ASP A 57 12.03 9.46 1.48
CA ASP A 57 12.57 8.74 0.31
C ASP A 57 14.06 8.98 0.16
N ARG A 58 14.48 10.24 0.23
CA ARG A 58 15.90 10.61 0.18
C ARG A 58 16.69 9.94 1.30
N ALA A 59 16.22 10.04 2.55
CA ALA A 59 16.91 9.48 3.71
C ALA A 59 17.11 7.95 3.58
N PHE A 60 16.07 7.22 3.19
CA PHE A 60 16.15 5.77 3.01
C PHE A 60 17.05 5.39 1.83
N ARG A 61 16.96 6.08 0.69
CA ARG A 61 17.82 5.79 -0.47
C ARG A 61 19.29 6.10 -0.19
N GLU A 62 19.60 7.16 0.54
CA GLU A 62 20.97 7.49 0.95
C GLU A 62 21.58 6.33 1.77
N VAL A 63 20.83 5.76 2.72
CA VAL A 63 21.27 4.58 3.49
C VAL A 63 21.49 3.35 2.59
N LEU A 64 20.57 3.06 1.67
CA LEU A 64 20.71 1.91 0.77
C LEU A 64 21.93 2.02 -0.15
N VAL A 65 22.28 3.25 -0.59
CA VAL A 65 23.50 3.51 -1.38
C VAL A 65 24.75 3.41 -0.51
N GLU A 66 24.73 3.99 0.70
CA GLU A 66 25.90 4.01 1.59
C GLU A 66 26.27 2.63 2.13
N LYS A 67 25.26 1.82 2.48
CA LYS A 67 25.43 0.52 3.14
C LYS A 67 25.42 -0.67 2.17
N GLY A 68 25.14 -0.44 0.89
CA GLY A 68 25.06 -1.48 -0.14
C GLY A 68 26.17 -1.36 -1.19
N SER A 69 26.09 -2.24 -2.19
CA SER A 69 26.92 -2.18 -3.41
C SER A 69 26.16 -1.69 -4.63
N ARG A 70 24.81 -1.63 -4.57
CA ARG A 70 23.97 -1.06 -5.64
C ARG A 70 24.31 0.40 -5.89
N SER A 71 24.40 0.76 -7.17
CA SER A 71 24.52 2.15 -7.59
C SER A 71 23.28 2.96 -7.23
N ALA A 72 23.41 4.29 -7.15
CA ALA A 72 22.26 5.18 -6.94
C ALA A 72 21.16 4.99 -8.01
N GLY A 73 21.52 4.63 -9.24
CA GLY A 73 20.58 4.33 -10.31
C GLY A 73 19.77 3.04 -10.05
N GLU A 74 20.42 2.00 -9.54
CA GLU A 74 19.76 0.74 -9.15
C GLU A 74 18.89 0.92 -7.91
N VAL A 75 19.40 1.64 -6.88
CA VAL A 75 18.60 1.97 -5.68
C VAL A 75 17.37 2.80 -6.06
N LYS A 76 17.45 3.69 -7.06
CA LYS A 76 16.29 4.46 -7.56
C LYS A 76 15.18 3.56 -8.10
N GLN A 77 15.49 2.34 -8.56
CA GLN A 77 14.48 1.38 -9.04
C GLN A 77 13.78 0.62 -7.91
N VAL A 78 14.27 0.69 -6.68
CA VAL A 78 13.60 0.07 -5.53
C VAL A 78 12.28 0.83 -5.27
N PRO A 79 11.12 0.15 -5.28
CA PRO A 79 9.86 0.76 -4.93
C PRO A 79 9.87 1.16 -3.45
N ILE A 80 9.77 2.47 -3.21
CA ILE A 80 9.65 3.05 -1.87
C ILE A 80 8.39 3.90 -1.88
N VAL A 81 7.39 3.45 -1.13
CA VAL A 81 6.05 4.04 -1.13
C VAL A 81 5.78 4.74 0.19
N TRP A 82 5.71 6.07 0.15
CA TRP A 82 5.35 6.90 1.29
C TRP A 82 3.90 7.38 1.18
N SER A 83 3.07 6.94 2.13
CA SER A 83 1.72 7.46 2.36
C SER A 83 1.75 8.49 3.49
N GLY A 84 1.70 9.77 3.13
CA GLY A 84 1.71 10.87 4.08
C GLY A 84 0.43 10.95 4.94
N GLY A 85 0.45 11.81 5.96
CA GLY A 85 -0.64 11.96 6.92
C GLY A 85 -0.60 10.87 7.98
N THR A 86 -0.25 11.25 9.20
CA THR A 86 -0.31 10.41 10.40
C THR A 86 -1.25 11.04 11.42
N ASP A 87 -2.45 11.37 10.97
CA ASP A 87 -3.49 11.99 11.79
C ASP A 87 -3.91 11.11 12.98
N GLY A 88 -4.32 11.77 14.07
CA GLY A 88 -4.71 11.08 15.30
C GLY A 88 -3.52 10.44 16.01
N VAL A 89 -3.59 9.12 16.20
CA VAL A 89 -2.57 8.35 16.95
C VAL A 89 -1.58 7.61 16.05
N ILE A 90 -1.71 7.67 14.72
CA ILE A 90 -0.85 6.91 13.81
C ILE A 90 0.61 7.32 14.01
N SER A 91 1.49 6.34 14.20
CA SER A 91 2.94 6.60 14.31
C SER A 91 3.62 6.57 12.94
N PRO A 92 4.48 7.55 12.61
CA PRO A 92 5.38 7.47 11.46
C PRO A 92 6.26 6.22 11.56
N HIS A 93 6.33 5.45 10.48
CA HIS A 93 7.07 4.18 10.44
C HIS A 93 7.31 3.73 8.99
N ALA A 94 8.21 2.78 8.81
CA ALA A 94 8.46 2.10 7.55
C ALA A 94 8.38 0.58 7.74
N THR A 95 7.79 -0.12 6.78
CA THR A 95 7.89 -1.57 6.64
C THR A 95 8.83 -1.90 5.50
N ILE A 96 9.92 -2.56 5.82
CA ILE A 96 11.02 -2.87 4.90
C ILE A 96 10.89 -4.34 4.50
N PHE A 97 10.95 -4.62 3.21
CA PHE A 97 10.95 -5.96 2.65
C PHE A 97 12.31 -6.24 2.01
N ALA A 98 12.97 -7.29 2.47
CA ALA A 98 14.24 -7.74 1.91
C ALA A 98 14.16 -9.23 1.56
N THR A 99 14.82 -9.63 0.48
CA THR A 99 15.08 -11.07 0.28
C THR A 99 16.11 -11.55 1.29
N LEU A 100 16.09 -12.85 1.56
CA LEU A 100 17.13 -13.56 2.28
C LEU A 100 17.86 -14.50 1.32
N PRO A 101 19.11 -14.91 1.60
CA PRO A 101 19.76 -15.97 0.85
C PRO A 101 18.88 -17.22 0.76
N ALA A 102 18.79 -17.86 -0.42
CA ALA A 102 17.86 -18.95 -0.67
C ALA A 102 18.01 -20.17 0.26
N ASP A 103 19.17 -20.33 0.88
CA ASP A 103 19.53 -21.39 1.83
C ASP A 103 19.44 -20.96 3.30
N SER A 104 19.09 -19.70 3.59
CA SER A 104 18.96 -19.16 4.95
C SER A 104 17.71 -19.64 5.70
N ALA A 105 16.71 -20.17 4.98
CA ALA A 105 15.49 -20.71 5.56
C ALA A 105 15.15 -22.07 4.95
N PRO A 106 14.72 -23.06 5.75
CA PRO A 106 14.23 -24.32 5.23
C PRO A 106 13.05 -24.10 4.29
N ARG A 107 13.11 -24.70 3.10
CA ARG A 107 11.97 -24.71 2.19
C ARG A 107 10.80 -25.46 2.83
N THR A 108 9.60 -24.95 2.58
CA THR A 108 8.36 -25.54 3.07
C THR A 108 7.29 -25.44 1.99
N ASP A 109 6.39 -26.42 1.94
CA ASP A 109 5.20 -26.39 1.09
C ASP A 109 4.08 -25.52 1.70
N GLU A 110 4.26 -25.03 2.93
CA GLU A 110 3.37 -24.04 3.50
C GLU A 110 3.46 -22.70 2.74
N PRO A 111 2.35 -21.97 2.60
CA PRO A 111 2.38 -20.62 2.05
C PRO A 111 3.24 -19.70 2.93
N ARG A 112 4.18 -19.01 2.30
CA ARG A 112 5.05 -18.00 2.94
C ARG A 112 5.11 -16.73 2.11
N LEU A 113 5.35 -15.62 2.81
CA LEU A 113 5.39 -14.28 2.23
C LEU A 113 6.31 -14.24 1.02
N SER A 114 5.78 -13.75 -0.10
CA SER A 114 6.52 -13.49 -1.32
C SER A 114 6.17 -12.10 -1.85
N VAL A 115 7.16 -11.42 -2.42
CA VAL A 115 7.04 -10.05 -2.90
C VAL A 115 7.61 -9.97 -4.31
N GLY A 116 6.85 -9.37 -5.21
CA GLY A 116 7.31 -9.04 -6.56
C GLY A 116 6.94 -7.60 -6.89
N PHE A 117 7.73 -6.99 -7.76
CA PHE A 117 7.51 -5.59 -8.15
C PHE A 117 7.76 -5.34 -9.63
N ALA A 118 7.04 -4.37 -10.17
CA ALA A 118 7.16 -3.94 -11.54
C ALA A 118 6.87 -2.44 -11.68
N MET A 119 7.34 -1.88 -12.78
CA MET A 119 7.01 -0.53 -13.22
C MET A 119 6.11 -0.66 -14.44
N SER A 120 5.04 0.12 -14.51
CA SER A 120 4.25 0.17 -15.75
C SER A 120 5.01 0.85 -16.88
N GLU A 121 4.44 0.79 -18.09
CA GLU A 121 4.69 1.81 -19.11
C GLU A 121 4.43 3.23 -18.57
N ILE A 122 4.95 4.25 -19.26
CA ILE A 122 4.70 5.66 -18.90
C ILE A 122 3.19 5.90 -18.88
N LEU A 123 2.72 6.51 -17.79
CA LEU A 123 1.35 7.02 -17.67
C LEU A 123 1.39 8.49 -18.08
N LEU A 124 0.86 8.78 -19.27
CA LEU A 124 0.71 10.14 -19.73
C LEU A 124 -0.38 10.85 -18.92
N PRO A 125 -0.38 12.19 -18.83
CA PRO A 125 -1.38 12.91 -18.05
C PRO A 125 -2.82 12.62 -18.53
N GLU A 126 -3.02 12.49 -19.84
CA GLU A 126 -4.29 12.12 -20.45
C GLU A 126 -4.68 10.64 -20.27
N ASP A 127 -3.80 9.78 -19.74
CA ASP A 127 -4.13 8.41 -19.35
C ASP A 127 -4.75 8.34 -17.95
N ILE A 128 -4.44 9.31 -17.08
CA ILE A 128 -4.79 9.28 -15.66
C ILE A 128 -6.32 9.24 -15.49
N GLY A 129 -6.82 8.18 -14.85
CA GLY A 129 -8.25 7.97 -14.63
C GLY A 129 -9.01 7.36 -15.81
N ARG A 130 -8.31 6.80 -16.80
CA ARG A 130 -8.90 6.19 -18.00
C ARG A 130 -8.42 4.77 -18.24
N VAL A 131 -9.07 4.05 -19.14
CA VAL A 131 -8.80 2.65 -19.51
C VAL A 131 -7.34 2.43 -19.93
N ALA A 132 -6.68 3.44 -20.50
CA ALA A 132 -5.26 3.40 -20.82
C ALA A 132 -4.39 3.17 -19.56
N MET A 133 -4.67 3.88 -18.48
CA MET A 133 -4.03 3.68 -17.18
C MET A 133 -4.36 2.31 -16.59
N ILE A 134 -5.65 1.92 -16.62
CA ILE A 134 -6.13 0.62 -16.10
C ILE A 134 -5.36 -0.53 -16.76
N SER A 135 -5.22 -0.50 -18.09
CA SER A 135 -4.54 -1.55 -18.86
C SER A 135 -3.04 -1.61 -18.55
N LYS A 136 -2.36 -0.45 -18.47
CA LYS A 136 -0.93 -0.37 -18.15
C LYS A 136 -0.63 -0.85 -16.73
N VAL A 137 -1.51 -0.54 -15.78
CA VAL A 137 -1.40 -1.03 -14.40
C VAL A 137 -1.64 -2.53 -14.36
N ALA A 138 -2.66 -3.04 -15.06
CA ALA A 138 -2.96 -4.47 -15.06
C ALA A 138 -1.79 -5.32 -15.57
N ALA A 139 -1.11 -4.85 -16.63
CA ALA A 139 0.11 -5.47 -17.14
C ALA A 139 1.24 -5.50 -16.10
N ALA A 140 1.48 -4.39 -15.41
CA ALA A 140 2.49 -4.30 -14.36
C ALA A 140 2.17 -5.19 -13.15
N VAL A 141 0.89 -5.32 -12.76
CA VAL A 141 0.45 -6.24 -11.70
C VAL A 141 0.72 -7.70 -12.10
N THR A 142 0.43 -8.07 -13.34
CA THR A 142 0.70 -9.42 -13.86
C THR A 142 2.20 -9.72 -13.84
N GLU A 143 3.04 -8.77 -14.24
CA GLU A 143 4.50 -8.89 -14.19
C GLU A 143 5.02 -9.02 -12.75
N ALA A 144 4.53 -8.18 -11.84
CA ALA A 144 4.90 -8.21 -10.43
C ALA A 144 4.49 -9.53 -9.76
N MET A 145 3.29 -10.04 -10.05
CA MET A 145 2.81 -11.34 -9.57
C MET A 145 3.71 -12.49 -10.05
N ALA A 146 4.10 -12.49 -11.34
CA ALA A 146 5.02 -13.47 -11.90
C ALA A 146 6.40 -13.41 -11.23
N LYS A 147 6.92 -12.20 -10.97
CA LYS A 147 8.19 -11.99 -10.24
C LYS A 147 8.12 -12.44 -8.79
N ALA A 148 6.96 -12.34 -8.15
CA ALA A 148 6.70 -12.90 -6.83
C ALA A 148 6.62 -14.44 -6.85
N GLY A 149 6.66 -15.08 -8.02
CA GLY A 149 6.47 -16.53 -8.15
C GLY A 149 5.05 -16.99 -7.77
N ILE A 150 4.08 -16.07 -7.81
CA ILE A 150 2.67 -16.35 -7.54
C ILE A 150 1.98 -16.68 -8.86
N THR A 151 1.32 -17.83 -8.94
CA THR A 151 0.62 -18.29 -10.15
C THR A 151 -0.89 -18.37 -9.97
N ASN A 152 -1.38 -18.42 -8.74
CA ASN A 152 -2.80 -18.30 -8.42
C ASN A 152 -3.09 -16.90 -7.88
N VAL A 153 -4.09 -16.22 -8.45
CA VAL A 153 -4.49 -14.88 -8.00
C VAL A 153 -5.00 -14.87 -6.56
N ASP A 154 -5.57 -15.98 -6.08
CA ASP A 154 -6.03 -16.11 -4.68
C ASP A 154 -4.89 -16.06 -3.65
N ASP A 155 -3.65 -16.31 -4.08
CA ASP A 155 -2.47 -16.21 -3.21
C ASP A 155 -1.93 -14.75 -3.14
N VAL A 156 -2.56 -13.78 -3.83
CA VAL A 156 -2.29 -12.34 -3.71
C VAL A 156 -3.17 -11.73 -2.61
N HIS A 157 -2.56 -11.06 -1.64
CA HIS A 157 -3.30 -10.51 -0.50
C HIS A 157 -3.18 -8.98 -0.38
N TYR A 158 -2.21 -8.37 -1.06
CA TYR A 158 -2.01 -6.93 -1.00
C TYR A 158 -1.22 -6.44 -2.21
N VAL A 159 -1.76 -5.45 -2.91
CA VAL A 159 -1.08 -4.80 -4.03
C VAL A 159 -0.93 -3.31 -3.71
N GLN A 160 0.25 -2.93 -3.22
CA GLN A 160 0.59 -1.53 -2.98
C GLN A 160 1.08 -0.90 -4.26
N THR A 161 0.59 0.30 -4.57
CA THR A 161 1.06 1.06 -5.72
C THR A 161 1.42 2.49 -5.39
N LYS A 162 2.28 3.07 -6.24
CA LYS A 162 2.52 4.51 -6.28
C LYS A 162 2.37 5.00 -7.72
N THR A 163 1.44 5.91 -7.96
CA THR A 163 1.15 6.42 -9.32
C THR A 163 1.28 7.94 -9.41
N PRO A 164 1.44 8.49 -10.63
CA PRO A 164 1.44 9.94 -10.85
C PRO A 164 0.08 10.56 -10.52
N LEU A 165 0.07 11.84 -10.13
CA LEU A 165 -1.11 12.70 -10.10
C LEU A 165 -1.00 13.81 -11.17
N LEU A 166 -2.05 14.59 -11.38
CA LEU A 166 -2.04 15.71 -12.32
C LEU A 166 -1.59 17.00 -11.65
N THR A 167 -0.44 17.52 -12.04
CA THR A 167 0.04 18.85 -11.67
C THR A 167 -0.34 19.87 -12.74
N LEU A 168 -0.25 21.16 -12.42
CA LEU A 168 -0.45 22.22 -13.42
C LEU A 168 0.44 22.01 -14.66
N ASP A 169 1.70 21.61 -14.45
CA ASP A 169 2.64 21.38 -15.54
C ASP A 169 2.22 20.20 -16.42
N THR A 170 1.80 19.07 -15.83
CA THR A 170 1.38 17.89 -16.61
C THR A 170 0.03 18.10 -17.31
N ILE A 171 -0.87 18.90 -16.72
CA ILE A 171 -2.11 19.34 -17.37
C ILE A 171 -1.79 20.21 -18.60
N GLN A 172 -0.86 21.16 -18.48
CA GLN A 172 -0.47 22.01 -19.61
C GLN A 172 0.28 21.23 -20.69
N ASP A 173 1.11 20.24 -20.32
CA ASP A 173 1.75 19.34 -21.27
C ASP A 173 0.71 18.61 -22.14
N ALA A 174 -0.30 17.97 -21.53
CA ALA A 174 -1.37 17.31 -22.27
C ALA A 174 -2.12 18.27 -23.20
N LYS A 175 -2.49 19.46 -22.70
CA LYS A 175 -3.15 20.50 -23.50
C LYS A 175 -2.29 20.96 -24.68
N SER A 176 -0.98 21.11 -24.48
CA SER A 176 -0.04 21.52 -25.55
C SER A 176 0.06 20.49 -26.68
N ARG A 177 -0.19 19.21 -26.36
CA ARG A 177 -0.23 18.09 -27.31
C ARG A 177 -1.63 17.84 -27.87
N GLY A 178 -2.64 18.64 -27.50
CA GLY A 178 -4.01 18.55 -27.99
C GLY A 178 -4.90 17.54 -27.26
N HIS A 179 -4.51 17.11 -26.06
CA HIS A 179 -5.27 16.19 -25.22
C HIS A 179 -5.99 16.91 -24.08
N ASP A 180 -7.11 16.35 -23.66
CA ASP A 180 -7.78 16.71 -22.40
C ASP A 180 -7.31 15.79 -21.26
N VAL A 181 -7.69 16.16 -20.04
CA VAL A 181 -7.40 15.39 -18.81
C VAL A 181 -8.71 15.14 -18.06
N PHE A 182 -8.74 14.09 -17.23
CA PHE A 182 -9.94 13.71 -16.47
C PHE A 182 -10.43 14.85 -15.55
N THR A 183 -9.50 15.58 -14.93
CA THR A 183 -9.78 16.73 -14.07
C THR A 183 -8.63 17.73 -14.14
N GLU A 184 -8.94 19.01 -13.99
CA GLU A 184 -7.93 20.08 -13.85
C GLU A 184 -7.61 20.41 -12.39
N ASP A 185 -8.27 19.75 -11.43
CA ASP A 185 -8.00 19.90 -10.00
C ASP A 185 -6.98 18.87 -9.52
N THR A 186 -5.82 19.35 -9.06
CA THR A 186 -4.70 18.51 -8.62
C THR A 186 -5.09 17.61 -7.44
N LEU A 187 -5.90 18.08 -6.49
CA LEU A 187 -6.30 17.27 -5.34
C LEU A 187 -7.22 16.12 -5.78
N THR A 188 -8.25 16.40 -6.57
CA THR A 188 -9.17 15.42 -7.15
C THR A 188 -8.42 14.40 -8.01
N SER A 189 -7.37 14.82 -8.73
CA SER A 189 -6.56 13.91 -9.54
C SER A 189 -5.88 12.81 -8.73
N MET A 190 -5.64 13.02 -7.43
CA MET A 190 -5.12 11.97 -6.55
C MET A 190 -6.11 10.81 -6.43
N ASP A 191 -7.39 11.12 -6.25
CA ASP A 191 -8.47 10.13 -6.13
C ASP A 191 -8.72 9.43 -7.45
N VAL A 192 -8.72 10.18 -8.55
CA VAL A 192 -8.81 9.66 -9.93
C VAL A 192 -7.68 8.67 -10.21
N SER A 193 -6.44 9.03 -9.89
CA SER A 193 -5.27 8.18 -10.11
C SER A 193 -5.33 6.91 -9.25
N ASN A 194 -5.67 7.03 -7.97
CA ASN A 194 -5.80 5.87 -7.09
C ASN A 194 -6.91 4.92 -7.58
N GLY A 195 -8.06 5.48 -7.95
CA GLY A 195 -9.21 4.73 -8.45
C GLY A 195 -8.92 4.00 -9.76
N GLY A 196 -8.35 4.68 -10.75
CA GLY A 196 -7.94 4.06 -12.02
C GLY A 196 -6.89 2.96 -11.82
N THR A 197 -5.97 3.15 -10.88
CA THR A 197 -4.99 2.12 -10.53
C THR A 197 -5.65 0.90 -9.91
N ALA A 198 -6.60 1.11 -9.00
CA ALA A 198 -7.29 0.03 -8.29
C ALA A 198 -8.13 -0.83 -9.25
N LEU A 199 -8.78 -0.20 -10.24
CA LEU A 199 -9.45 -0.94 -11.32
C LEU A 199 -8.45 -1.75 -12.16
N GLY A 200 -7.25 -1.23 -12.43
CA GLY A 200 -6.20 -1.99 -13.10
C GLY A 200 -5.75 -3.23 -12.32
N ILE A 201 -5.68 -3.13 -10.99
CA ILE A 201 -5.40 -4.27 -10.11
C ILE A 201 -6.55 -5.27 -10.16
N ALA A 202 -7.80 -4.81 -10.03
CA ALA A 202 -8.99 -5.66 -10.08
C ALA A 202 -9.07 -6.45 -11.40
N VAL A 203 -8.78 -5.79 -12.54
CA VAL A 203 -8.72 -6.45 -13.86
C VAL A 203 -7.60 -7.50 -13.92
N ALA A 204 -6.40 -7.18 -13.43
CA ALA A 204 -5.28 -8.13 -13.48
C ALA A 204 -5.51 -9.39 -12.65
N LEU A 205 -6.24 -9.27 -11.54
CA LEU A 205 -6.56 -10.37 -10.65
C LEU A 205 -7.88 -11.06 -10.99
N GLY A 206 -8.57 -10.61 -12.04
CA GLY A 206 -9.83 -11.20 -12.49
C GLY A 206 -11.02 -10.93 -11.57
N GLU A 207 -10.93 -9.92 -10.69
CA GLU A 207 -12.02 -9.52 -9.79
C GLU A 207 -13.15 -8.81 -10.55
N ILE A 208 -12.81 -8.11 -11.65
CA ILE A 208 -13.76 -7.44 -12.55
C ILE A 208 -13.37 -7.64 -14.01
N GLU A 209 -14.33 -7.47 -14.92
CA GLU A 209 -14.04 -7.26 -16.34
C GLU A 209 -13.49 -5.85 -16.60
N MET A 210 -12.90 -5.61 -17.78
CA MET A 210 -12.39 -4.28 -18.15
C MET A 210 -13.53 -3.24 -18.13
N PRO A 211 -13.46 -2.20 -17.28
CA PRO A 211 -14.48 -1.17 -17.22
C PRO A 211 -14.33 -0.15 -18.36
N ASN A 212 -15.27 0.78 -18.46
CA ASN A 212 -15.18 1.95 -19.33
C ASN A 212 -14.64 3.17 -18.57
N ASP A 213 -14.19 4.20 -19.31
CA ASP A 213 -13.73 5.47 -18.72
C ASP A 213 -14.78 6.13 -17.81
N GLU A 214 -16.07 5.96 -18.12
CA GLU A 214 -17.17 6.56 -17.37
C GLU A 214 -17.46 5.90 -16.02
N ASP A 215 -16.98 4.67 -15.81
CA ASP A 215 -17.15 3.92 -14.57
C ASP A 215 -16.19 4.41 -13.47
N VAL A 216 -15.05 5.00 -13.88
CA VAL A 216 -14.01 5.48 -12.97
C VAL A 216 -14.55 6.56 -12.03
N LEU A 217 -14.39 6.32 -10.73
CA LEU A 217 -14.97 7.03 -9.58
C LEU A 217 -16.50 6.98 -9.44
N ARG A 218 -17.24 6.46 -10.43
CA ARG A 218 -18.71 6.48 -10.43
C ARG A 218 -19.32 5.16 -9.99
N ASP A 219 -18.96 4.06 -10.65
CA ASP A 219 -19.49 2.75 -10.27
C ASP A 219 -18.68 2.16 -9.12
N ARG A 220 -19.17 2.37 -7.90
CA ARG A 220 -18.56 1.90 -6.66
C ARG A 220 -18.79 0.41 -6.39
N SER A 221 -19.57 -0.28 -7.24
CA SER A 221 -19.68 -1.73 -7.17
C SER A 221 -18.47 -2.45 -7.76
N LEU A 222 -17.67 -1.75 -8.58
CA LEU A 222 -16.41 -2.24 -9.12
C LEU A 222 -15.27 -1.90 -8.17
N TYR A 223 -14.61 -2.90 -7.61
CA TYR A 223 -13.46 -2.70 -6.74
C TYR A 223 -12.54 -3.92 -6.70
N SER A 224 -11.31 -3.69 -6.26
CA SER A 224 -10.39 -4.76 -5.83
C SER A 224 -10.44 -4.91 -4.31
N SER A 225 -10.38 -6.16 -3.84
CA SER A 225 -10.33 -6.51 -2.41
C SER A 225 -8.92 -6.47 -1.82
N VAL A 226 -7.89 -6.24 -2.66
CA VAL A 226 -6.47 -6.26 -2.26
C VAL A 226 -5.69 -5.01 -2.69
N ALA A 227 -6.29 -4.13 -3.49
CA ALA A 227 -5.64 -2.91 -3.94
C ALA A 227 -5.43 -1.88 -2.83
N SER A 228 -4.21 -1.34 -2.73
CA SER A 228 -3.89 -0.18 -1.91
C SER A 228 -3.10 0.82 -2.74
N CYS A 229 -3.80 1.78 -3.30
CA CYS A 229 -3.24 2.75 -4.20
C CYS A 229 -2.90 4.05 -3.49
N SER A 230 -1.74 4.61 -3.82
CA SER A 230 -1.33 5.95 -3.43
C SER A 230 -0.82 6.68 -4.66
N SER A 231 -0.99 8.00 -4.68
CA SER A 231 -0.43 8.86 -5.72
C SER A 231 0.57 9.86 -5.17
N GLY A 232 1.38 10.44 -6.07
CA GLY A 232 2.42 11.42 -5.75
C GLY A 232 2.94 12.11 -7.02
N VAL A 233 3.73 13.16 -6.82
CA VAL A 233 4.28 14.01 -7.90
C VAL A 233 5.62 13.49 -8.45
N GLU A 234 6.22 12.51 -7.77
CA GLU A 234 7.60 12.07 -7.98
C GLU A 234 7.83 11.10 -9.15
N LEU A 235 6.77 10.67 -9.86
CA LEU A 235 6.82 9.57 -10.84
C LEU A 235 6.02 9.86 -12.12
N ASP A 236 6.37 9.18 -13.21
CA ASP A 236 5.67 9.16 -14.50
C ASP A 236 5.13 7.75 -14.88
N ARG A 237 5.22 6.81 -13.94
CA ARG A 237 4.84 5.39 -14.08
C ARG A 237 4.20 4.90 -12.79
N ALA A 238 3.41 3.83 -12.88
CA ALA A 238 2.97 3.11 -11.70
C ALA A 238 4.12 2.23 -11.18
N GLN A 239 4.50 2.41 -9.91
CA GLN A 239 5.26 1.40 -9.17
C GLN A 239 4.27 0.44 -8.54
N VAL A 240 4.44 -0.85 -8.78
CA VAL A 240 3.56 -1.90 -8.27
C VAL A 240 4.38 -2.83 -7.39
N VAL A 241 3.90 -3.09 -6.17
CA VAL A 241 4.42 -4.11 -5.26
C VAL A 241 3.29 -5.08 -4.96
N VAL A 242 3.39 -6.29 -5.51
CA VAL A 242 2.50 -7.41 -5.22
C VAL A 242 3.06 -8.18 -4.04
N VAL A 243 2.24 -8.33 -2.99
CA VAL A 243 2.55 -9.09 -1.79
C VAL A 243 1.52 -10.19 -1.63
N GLY A 244 2.00 -11.41 -1.51
CA GLY A 244 1.17 -12.59 -1.39
C GLY A 244 1.94 -13.73 -0.78
N ASN A 245 1.49 -14.95 -1.02
CA ASN A 245 2.14 -16.14 -0.53
C ASN A 245 2.60 -17.06 -1.67
N ALA A 246 3.77 -17.66 -1.53
CA ALA A 246 4.25 -18.71 -2.41
C ALA A 246 4.65 -19.95 -1.60
N ARG A 247 4.47 -21.12 -2.20
CA ARG A 247 4.90 -22.41 -1.64
C ARG A 247 6.29 -22.78 -2.15
N GLY A 248 7.05 -23.55 -1.37
CA GLY A 248 8.39 -24.00 -1.73
C GLY A 248 9.52 -22.99 -1.48
N VAL A 249 9.22 -21.84 -0.85
CA VAL A 249 10.17 -20.75 -0.60
C VAL A 249 10.90 -20.94 0.73
N GLY A 250 10.16 -21.04 1.83
CA GLY A 250 10.70 -20.90 3.19
C GLY A 250 10.43 -19.53 3.78
N GLY A 251 11.07 -19.22 4.90
CA GLY A 251 10.86 -17.99 5.65
C GLY A 251 9.81 -18.14 6.74
N ARG A 252 9.70 -17.10 7.57
CA ARG A 252 8.87 -17.12 8.78
C ARG A 252 7.59 -16.31 8.68
N TYR A 253 7.44 -15.45 7.67
CA TYR A 253 6.28 -14.56 7.57
C TYR A 253 5.21 -15.10 6.62
N ARG A 254 3.97 -14.71 6.86
CA ARG A 254 2.82 -14.97 5.99
C ARG A 254 1.93 -13.73 5.95
N ILE A 255 1.30 -13.48 4.80
CA ILE A 255 0.30 -12.42 4.65
C ILE A 255 -1.10 -13.05 4.52
N GLY A 256 -2.10 -12.34 5.02
CA GLY A 256 -3.51 -12.59 4.77
C GLY A 256 -4.25 -11.28 4.56
N HIS A 257 -5.48 -11.35 4.09
CA HIS A 257 -6.31 -10.16 3.91
C HIS A 257 -7.78 -10.39 4.20
N SER A 258 -8.49 -9.28 4.33
CA SER A 258 -9.94 -9.18 4.32
C SER A 258 -10.31 -7.78 3.82
N VAL A 259 -11.57 -7.40 3.99
CA VAL A 259 -12.08 -6.09 3.61
C VAL A 259 -12.86 -5.51 4.78
N MET A 260 -12.53 -4.28 5.16
CA MET A 260 -13.36 -3.48 6.06
C MET A 260 -14.59 -3.00 5.29
N THR A 261 -15.78 -3.32 5.79
CA THR A 261 -17.06 -2.92 5.17
C THR A 261 -17.46 -1.49 5.50
N ASP A 262 -16.96 -0.95 6.62
CA ASP A 262 -17.05 0.45 6.99
C ASP A 262 -15.86 0.87 7.85
N ALA A 263 -15.76 2.17 8.15
CA ALA A 263 -14.68 2.74 8.96
C ALA A 263 -14.58 2.22 10.42
N LEU A 264 -15.57 1.46 10.90
CA LEU A 264 -15.63 0.91 12.27
C LEU A 264 -15.49 -0.61 12.30
N ASP A 265 -15.19 -1.25 11.17
CA ASP A 265 -15.16 -2.70 11.01
C ASP A 265 -13.86 -3.32 11.54
N GLN A 266 -13.76 -3.43 12.86
CA GLN A 266 -12.66 -4.14 13.53
C GLN A 266 -12.62 -5.63 13.18
N ASP A 267 -13.77 -6.23 12.88
CA ASP A 267 -13.86 -7.66 12.55
C ASP A 267 -13.20 -7.96 11.20
N GLY A 268 -13.27 -7.03 10.24
CA GLY A 268 -12.47 -7.09 9.00
C GLY A 268 -10.96 -7.15 9.27
N ILE A 269 -10.47 -6.33 10.22
CA ILE A 269 -9.04 -6.31 10.60
C ILE A 269 -8.64 -7.65 11.25
N TRP A 270 -9.44 -8.15 12.19
CA TRP A 270 -9.20 -9.46 12.81
C TRP A 270 -9.27 -10.60 11.80
N SER A 271 -10.17 -10.53 10.82
CA SER A 271 -10.29 -11.53 9.77
C SER A 271 -9.03 -11.60 8.91
N ALA A 272 -8.42 -10.46 8.56
CA ALA A 272 -7.14 -10.42 7.86
C ALA A 272 -6.00 -11.07 8.67
N ILE A 273 -5.95 -10.83 9.98
CA ILE A 273 -4.93 -11.41 10.87
C ILE A 273 -5.08 -12.93 10.98
N ARG A 274 -6.31 -13.45 11.02
CA ARG A 274 -6.59 -14.89 10.98
C ARG A 274 -6.21 -15.51 9.65
N ASP A 275 -6.58 -14.87 8.54
CA ASP A 275 -6.24 -15.31 7.19
C ASP A 275 -4.72 -15.42 7.01
N ALA A 276 -3.96 -14.51 7.65
CA ALA A 276 -2.50 -14.54 7.68
C ALA A 276 -1.93 -15.73 8.47
N GLY A 277 -2.75 -16.44 9.25
CA GLY A 277 -2.41 -17.71 9.87
C GLY A 277 -2.27 -17.68 11.39
N LEU A 278 -2.64 -16.58 12.07
CA LEU A 278 -2.70 -16.60 13.55
C LEU A 278 -3.99 -17.27 14.03
N ASP A 279 -3.83 -18.29 14.87
CA ASP A 279 -4.93 -18.88 15.62
C ASP A 279 -5.30 -17.94 16.77
N LEU A 280 -6.54 -17.44 16.75
CA LEU A 280 -7.02 -16.43 17.69
C LEU A 280 -8.35 -16.87 18.34
N PRO A 281 -8.64 -16.48 19.59
CA PRO A 281 -9.93 -16.76 20.23
C PRO A 281 -11.09 -16.16 19.45
N ALA A 282 -12.33 -16.68 19.59
CA ALA A 282 -13.50 -16.18 18.84
C ALA A 282 -13.74 -14.65 18.96
N ARG A 283 -13.30 -14.03 20.05
CA ARG A 283 -13.28 -12.58 20.25
C ARG A 283 -11.86 -12.16 20.65
N PRO A 284 -10.98 -11.89 19.67
CA PRO A 284 -9.60 -11.54 19.96
C PRO A 284 -9.49 -10.20 20.68
N HIS A 285 -8.41 -10.04 21.41
CA HIS A 285 -7.93 -8.79 21.98
C HIS A 285 -6.49 -8.55 21.52
N HIS A 286 -6.03 -7.30 21.48
CA HIS A 286 -4.67 -6.98 20.99
C HIS A 286 -3.56 -7.72 21.74
N THR A 287 -3.81 -8.11 23.00
CA THR A 287 -2.89 -8.92 23.82
C THR A 287 -2.71 -10.35 23.30
N ASP A 288 -3.65 -10.87 22.51
CA ASP A 288 -3.57 -12.21 21.92
C ASP A 288 -2.59 -12.27 20.75
N LEU A 289 -2.15 -11.12 20.22
CA LEU A 289 -1.18 -11.04 19.13
C LEU A 289 0.24 -11.44 19.57
N ASP A 290 0.58 -11.21 20.85
CA ASP A 290 1.82 -11.65 21.51
C ASP A 290 3.10 -11.45 20.65
N GLY A 291 3.22 -10.24 20.08
CA GLY A 291 4.34 -9.81 19.23
C GLY A 291 4.42 -10.44 17.85
N ARG A 292 3.41 -11.21 17.42
CA ARG A 292 3.39 -11.95 16.15
C ARG A 292 2.88 -11.13 14.97
N LEU A 293 2.16 -10.04 15.20
CA LEU A 293 1.71 -9.15 14.14
C LEU A 293 2.84 -8.18 13.77
N VAL A 294 3.34 -8.27 12.53
CA VAL A 294 4.37 -7.35 12.02
C VAL A 294 3.74 -6.00 11.73
N ASN A 295 2.74 -5.99 10.84
CA ASN A 295 1.98 -4.79 10.50
C ASN A 295 0.62 -5.14 9.88
N VAL A 296 -0.25 -4.13 9.82
CA VAL A 296 -1.46 -4.11 9.00
C VAL A 296 -1.39 -2.97 7.98
N PHE A 297 -1.93 -3.22 6.80
CA PHE A 297 -1.97 -2.29 5.68
C PHE A 297 -3.40 -2.18 5.18
N LEU A 298 -3.98 -0.99 5.24
CA LEU A 298 -5.37 -0.84 4.89
C LEU A 298 -5.72 0.49 4.26
N LYS A 299 -6.86 0.47 3.57
CA LYS A 299 -7.51 1.63 2.98
C LYS A 299 -8.71 2.05 3.81
N CYS A 300 -9.03 3.33 3.73
CA CYS A 300 -10.28 3.88 4.25
C CYS A 300 -10.74 5.08 3.44
N GLU A 301 -12.04 5.33 3.47
CA GLU A 301 -12.63 6.53 2.90
C GLU A 301 -13.93 6.91 3.62
N THR A 302 -14.39 8.13 3.36
CA THR A 302 -15.76 8.50 3.76
C THR A 302 -16.74 7.99 2.70
N SER A 303 -17.80 7.30 3.14
CA SER A 303 -18.86 6.85 2.23
C SER A 303 -19.53 8.02 1.54
N GLN A 304 -19.94 7.83 0.28
CA GLN A 304 -20.56 8.90 -0.51
C GLN A 304 -21.95 9.28 -0.01
N ASP A 305 -22.61 8.40 0.75
CA ASP A 305 -23.91 8.67 1.37
C ASP A 305 -23.80 9.54 2.64
N GLY A 306 -22.58 9.80 3.14
CA GLY A 306 -22.34 10.59 4.35
C GLY A 306 -22.77 9.91 5.65
N HIS A 307 -22.95 8.59 5.66
CA HIS A 307 -23.41 7.83 6.82
C HIS A 307 -22.47 6.67 7.18
N VAL A 308 -22.33 6.41 8.48
CA VAL A 308 -21.73 5.17 8.98
C VAL A 308 -22.74 4.48 9.89
N ARG A 309 -23.14 3.24 9.56
CA ARG A 309 -24.14 2.46 10.31
C ARG A 309 -25.45 3.23 10.57
N GLY A 310 -25.95 3.92 9.55
CA GLY A 310 -27.19 4.70 9.61
C GLY A 310 -27.08 6.03 10.39
N ARG A 311 -25.87 6.48 10.74
CA ARG A 311 -25.63 7.77 11.40
C ARG A 311 -24.94 8.74 10.46
N ARG A 312 -25.59 9.87 10.21
CA ARG A 312 -25.03 10.99 9.45
C ARG A 312 -23.76 11.50 10.11
N ASN A 313 -22.72 11.76 9.33
CA ASN A 313 -21.56 12.55 9.71
C ASN A 313 -21.45 13.81 8.81
N ALA A 314 -20.43 14.64 9.01
CA ALA A 314 -20.23 15.88 8.26
C ALA A 314 -18.90 15.92 7.50
N MET A 315 -18.19 14.80 7.37
CA MET A 315 -16.82 14.78 6.81
C MET A 315 -16.78 15.33 5.38
N LEU A 316 -17.76 14.99 4.52
CA LEU A 316 -17.81 15.49 3.14
C LEU A 316 -18.18 16.98 3.03
N ASP A 317 -18.87 17.54 4.02
CA ASP A 317 -19.28 18.95 4.06
C ASP A 317 -18.27 19.85 4.80
N ASP A 318 -17.23 19.26 5.38
CA ASP A 318 -16.24 19.96 6.18
C ASP A 318 -15.23 20.69 5.28
N SER A 319 -15.32 22.02 5.27
CA SER A 319 -14.46 22.89 4.48
C SER A 319 -13.13 23.23 5.17
N ASP A 320 -12.98 22.90 6.46
CA ASP A 320 -11.81 23.25 7.26
C ASP A 320 -10.79 22.11 7.26
N VAL A 321 -11.26 20.90 7.51
CA VAL A 321 -10.43 19.69 7.55
C VAL A 321 -10.97 18.69 6.55
N HIS A 322 -10.26 18.53 5.43
CA HIS A 322 -10.62 17.57 4.38
C HIS A 322 -10.90 16.18 4.96
N TRP A 323 -11.96 15.52 4.49
CA TRP A 323 -12.39 14.19 4.95
C TRP A 323 -11.26 13.14 4.96
N HIS A 324 -10.30 13.24 4.04
CA HIS A 324 -9.05 12.46 4.05
C HIS A 324 -8.37 12.43 5.41
N ARG A 325 -8.25 13.57 6.11
CA ARG A 325 -7.56 13.63 7.39
C ARG A 325 -8.44 13.09 8.51
N GLN A 326 -9.73 13.42 8.48
CA GLN A 326 -10.70 12.97 9.49
C GLN A 326 -10.83 11.44 9.50
N ILE A 327 -11.08 10.83 8.34
CA ILE A 327 -11.28 9.39 8.25
C ILE A 327 -10.00 8.61 8.55
N LYS A 328 -8.84 9.15 8.16
CA LYS A 328 -7.54 8.57 8.51
C LYS A 328 -7.32 8.52 10.01
N ALA A 329 -7.63 9.62 10.72
CA ALA A 329 -7.54 9.65 12.18
C ALA A 329 -8.49 8.64 12.83
N ALA A 330 -9.74 8.59 12.36
CA ALA A 330 -10.76 7.69 12.89
C ALA A 330 -10.36 6.22 12.72
N VAL A 331 -10.04 5.80 11.49
CA VAL A 331 -9.63 4.43 11.19
C VAL A 331 -8.26 4.10 11.79
N GLY A 332 -7.35 5.08 11.89
CA GLY A 332 -6.10 4.95 12.65
C GLY A 332 -6.33 4.53 14.10
N GLY A 333 -7.29 5.16 14.78
CA GLY A 333 -7.69 4.78 16.14
C GLY A 333 -8.35 3.40 16.22
N VAL A 334 -9.28 3.10 15.31
CA VAL A 334 -9.95 1.79 15.23
C VAL A 334 -8.94 0.66 15.03
N THR A 335 -7.96 0.88 14.16
CA THR A 335 -6.90 -0.08 13.80
C THR A 335 -5.91 -0.25 14.95
N ALA A 336 -5.41 0.85 15.52
CA ALA A 336 -4.47 0.81 16.64
C ALA A 336 -5.06 0.12 17.88
N ALA A 337 -6.37 0.23 18.08
CA ALA A 337 -7.07 -0.48 19.16
C ALA A 337 -7.10 -2.01 18.94
N VAL A 338 -7.10 -2.48 17.69
CA VAL A 338 -7.01 -3.90 17.33
C VAL A 338 -5.58 -4.40 17.44
N THR A 339 -4.60 -3.65 16.91
CA THR A 339 -3.19 -4.07 16.90
C THR A 339 -2.50 -3.88 18.24
N GLY A 340 -3.01 -2.99 19.11
CA GLY A 340 -2.32 -2.56 20.33
C GLY A 340 -1.07 -1.70 20.05
N ASP A 341 -0.87 -1.28 18.80
CA ASP A 341 0.31 -0.57 18.32
C ASP A 341 -0.11 0.53 17.33
N PRO A 342 0.21 1.82 17.58
CA PRO A 342 -0.12 2.91 16.68
C PRO A 342 0.66 2.94 15.36
N ALA A 343 1.76 2.18 15.23
CA ALA A 343 2.51 2.05 13.98
C ALA A 343 1.76 1.11 13.02
N VAL A 344 0.72 1.64 12.38
CA VAL A 344 -0.16 0.95 11.42
C VAL A 344 -0.26 1.69 10.11
N PHE A 345 -0.24 0.97 8.99
CA PHE A 345 -0.33 1.60 7.67
C PHE A 345 -1.79 1.83 7.29
N VAL A 346 -2.28 3.05 7.55
CA VAL A 346 -3.62 3.51 7.14
C VAL A 346 -3.47 4.55 6.03
N SER A 347 -4.05 4.25 4.87
CA SER A 347 -4.05 5.12 3.71
C SER A 347 -5.48 5.47 3.29
N VAL A 348 -5.68 6.67 2.78
CA VAL A 348 -7.01 7.20 2.36
C VAL A 348 -7.14 7.24 0.86
N SER A 349 -8.27 7.70 0.33
CA SER A 349 -8.60 7.74 -1.09
C SER A 349 -8.80 6.31 -1.64
N ALA A 350 -9.86 5.66 -1.16
CA ALA A 350 -10.14 4.24 -1.35
C ALA A 350 -11.07 3.95 -2.54
N ALA A 351 -11.10 4.84 -3.53
CA ALA A 351 -11.85 4.61 -4.76
C ALA A 351 -11.52 3.26 -5.40
N HIS A 352 -12.54 2.43 -5.61
CA HIS A 352 -12.44 1.07 -6.16
C HIS A 352 -11.47 0.15 -5.38
N GLN A 353 -11.20 0.46 -4.11
CA GLN A 353 -10.38 -0.31 -3.20
C GLN A 353 -11.29 -0.72 -2.06
N GLY A 354 -11.99 -1.85 -2.21
CA GLY A 354 -13.08 -2.26 -1.31
C GLY A 354 -14.42 -1.54 -1.59
N PRO A 355 -15.45 -1.83 -0.79
CA PRO A 355 -16.76 -1.21 -0.91
C PRO A 355 -16.72 0.28 -0.52
N ASP A 356 -17.72 1.05 -0.98
CA ASP A 356 -17.87 2.46 -0.60
C ASP A 356 -17.90 2.64 0.93
N GLY A 357 -17.04 3.52 1.43
CA GLY A 357 -16.88 3.78 2.88
C GLY A 357 -16.01 2.76 3.62
N GLY A 358 -15.50 1.74 2.93
CA GLY A 358 -14.65 0.68 3.45
C GLY A 358 -13.22 0.70 2.90
N GLY A 359 -12.61 -0.48 2.86
CA GLY A 359 -11.31 -0.68 2.21
C GLY A 359 -10.65 -2.04 2.51
N PRO A 360 -9.75 -2.53 1.64
CA PRO A 360 -8.92 -3.69 1.91
C PRO A 360 -8.14 -3.52 3.20
N VAL A 361 -7.94 -4.63 3.91
CA VAL A 361 -7.02 -4.73 5.04
C VAL A 361 -6.21 -6.01 4.91
N ALA A 362 -4.89 -5.86 4.84
CA ALA A 362 -3.95 -6.96 4.84
C ALA A 362 -3.13 -6.98 6.15
N ALA A 363 -2.79 -8.17 6.62
CA ALA A 363 -1.99 -8.37 7.81
C ALA A 363 -0.79 -9.27 7.49
N ILE A 364 0.40 -8.86 7.93
CA ILE A 364 1.60 -9.69 7.88
C ILE A 364 1.91 -10.17 9.28
N VAL A 365 2.07 -11.48 9.45
CA VAL A 365 2.34 -12.11 10.73
C VAL A 365 3.62 -12.94 10.68
N ASP A 366 4.30 -13.01 11.81
CA ASP A 366 5.41 -13.92 12.04
C ASP A 366 4.86 -15.28 12.48
N LEU A 367 5.21 -16.33 11.74
CA LEU A 367 4.89 -17.73 11.99
C LEU A 367 6.09 -18.54 12.51
N GLY A 368 7.26 -17.91 12.67
CA GLY A 368 8.48 -18.57 13.13
C GLY A 368 8.37 -19.16 14.54
N GLU A 369 9.24 -20.13 14.81
CA GLU A 369 9.46 -20.67 16.15
C GLU A 369 10.00 -19.58 17.09
N ARG A 370 9.61 -19.65 18.37
CA ARG A 370 10.02 -18.71 19.42
C ARG A 370 11.31 -19.12 20.09
#